data_AF-A0A5B0P4T1-F1
#
_entry.id   AF-A0A5B0P4T1-F1
#
_cell.length_a   1.000
_cell.length_b   1.000
_cell.length_c   1.000
_cell.angle_alpha   90.00
_cell.angle_beta   90.00
_cell.angle_gamma   90.00
#
_symmetry.space_group_name_H-M   'P 1'
#
loop_
_entity.id
_entity.type
_entity.pdbx_description
1 polymer ?
#
loop_
_entity_poly.entity_id
_entity_poly.type
_entity_poly.pdbx_seq_one_letter_code
_entity_poly.pdbx_strand_id
1 'polypeptide(L)'
;MGRVPPAELGIIEGWYRAFRTTSLNIPSLSPYYMAKHSSNFVGKEFKIVLQSAPFVLFNYFDEKERLAWGALCQLAPLVFQTKIEDMDSYLAELRFHIQKFMFYIIRTTAQWVNKPKFHMLVHLPDSIERFGPASLFATEKFESYNGVLRNASIHSNRQSPGKDIAITFANYKTIRHLACGGLFKHPKHPNVYIAAGSEVARLFVDNPLIQKSMDYNHSVPSRGGSFPYPLNAQLPPEEKTQIPPLLQLHLPGQKLFQVVGFQLNAHRALRKGVFVLVGIGLNIFYYPNYMQVSVLY
;
A
#
# COMPACT_ATOMS: atom_id res chain seq x y z
N MET A 1 12.26 12.32 17.25
CA MET A 1 11.48 13.54 17.59
C MET A 1 11.18 13.66 19.09
N GLY A 2 10.96 12.60 19.86
CA GLY A 2 10.65 12.71 21.31
C GLY A 2 11.72 13.33 22.24
N ARG A 3 12.88 13.73 21.72
CA ARG A 3 13.97 14.43 22.44
C ARG A 3 14.36 15.76 21.78
N VAL A 4 13.60 16.19 20.77
CA VAL A 4 13.87 17.40 20.01
C VAL A 4 13.38 18.62 20.82
N PRO A 5 14.18 19.68 20.98
CA PRO A 5 13.76 20.88 21.71
C PRO A 5 12.47 21.50 21.15
N PRO A 6 11.65 22.18 21.97
CA PRO A 6 10.38 22.75 21.53
C PRO A 6 10.48 23.72 20.33
N ALA A 7 11.57 24.48 20.24
CA ALA A 7 11.82 25.40 19.13
C ALA A 7 12.00 24.67 17.79
N GLU A 8 12.70 23.53 17.81
CA GLU A 8 12.93 22.69 16.63
C GLU A 8 11.64 21.96 16.21
N LEU A 9 10.77 21.60 17.14
CA LEU A 9 9.45 21.06 16.82
C LEU A 9 8.59 22.07 16.04
N GLY A 10 8.72 23.37 16.32
CA GLY A 10 8.06 24.42 15.55
C GLY A 10 8.55 24.51 14.11
N ILE A 11 9.86 24.29 13.88
CA ILE A 11 10.46 24.25 12.54
C ILE A 11 9.94 23.03 11.77
N ILE A 12 9.96 21.85 12.39
CA ILE A 12 9.45 20.60 11.79
C ILE A 12 7.97 20.74 11.45
N GLU A 13 7.17 21.36 12.31
CA GLU A 13 5.76 21.68 12.03
C GLU A 13 5.63 22.58 10.79
N GLY A 14 6.45 23.63 10.69
CA GLY A 14 6.51 24.51 9.54
C GLY A 14 6.84 23.77 8.24
N TRP A 15 7.80 22.85 8.27
CA TRP A 15 8.16 22.03 7.12
C TRP A 15 7.06 21.04 6.72
N TYR A 16 6.39 20.39 7.68
CA TYR A 16 5.21 19.58 7.38
C TYR A 16 4.07 20.41 6.80
N ARG A 17 3.90 21.67 7.23
CA ARG A 17 2.91 22.60 6.66
C ARG A 17 3.23 22.99 5.23
N ALA A 18 4.51 23.11 4.88
CA ALA A 18 4.97 23.39 3.52
C ALA A 18 4.99 22.13 2.62
N PHE A 19 4.98 20.94 3.20
CA PHE A 19 5.05 19.68 2.46
C PHE A 19 3.79 19.45 1.63
N ARG A 20 3.94 19.41 0.30
CA ARG A 20 2.82 19.16 -0.61
C ARG A 20 2.48 17.68 -0.64
N THR A 21 1.26 17.35 -0.27
CA THR A 21 0.72 15.98 -0.31
C THR A 21 0.08 15.61 -1.64
N THR A 22 0.03 16.54 -2.60
CA THR A 22 -0.47 16.29 -3.96
C THR A 22 0.23 15.06 -4.54
N SER A 23 -0.54 14.14 -5.14
CA SER A 23 -0.10 12.83 -5.66
C SER A 23 0.25 11.75 -4.63
N LEU A 24 0.51 12.11 -3.37
CA LEU A 24 0.73 11.14 -2.28
C LEU A 24 -0.59 10.56 -1.81
N ASN A 25 -0.64 9.28 -1.44
CA ASN A 25 -1.85 8.64 -0.92
C ASN A 25 -2.12 9.04 0.54
N ILE A 26 -2.20 10.35 0.80
CA ILE A 26 -2.31 10.97 2.12
C ILE A 26 -3.55 11.89 2.10
N PRO A 27 -4.69 11.46 2.66
CA PRO A 27 -5.94 12.22 2.57
C PRO A 27 -5.94 13.47 3.45
N SER A 28 -5.31 13.39 4.63
CA SER A 28 -5.12 14.53 5.52
C SER A 28 -3.78 14.41 6.24
N LEU A 29 -3.14 15.56 6.44
CA LEU A 29 -1.88 15.70 7.16
C LEU A 29 -2.09 16.77 8.22
N SER A 30 -1.87 16.44 9.49
CA SER A 30 -1.85 17.42 10.58
C SER A 30 -0.39 17.75 10.91
N PRO A 31 0.16 18.90 10.46
CA PRO A 31 1.55 19.25 10.73
C PRO A 31 1.87 19.27 12.23
N TYR A 32 0.94 19.81 13.02
CA TYR A 32 1.04 19.85 14.47
C TYR A 32 1.18 18.44 15.06
N TYR A 33 0.32 17.51 14.63
CA TYR A 33 0.35 16.14 15.13
C TYR A 33 1.64 15.42 14.70
N MET A 34 2.06 15.58 13.45
CA MET A 34 3.28 14.98 12.93
C MET A 34 4.54 15.46 13.64
N ALA A 35 4.58 16.74 14.04
CA ALA A 35 5.71 17.28 14.78
C ALA A 35 5.69 16.88 16.27
N LYS A 36 4.56 17.09 16.96
CA LYS A 36 4.50 17.02 18.43
C LYS A 36 4.08 15.68 19.02
N HIS A 37 3.49 14.79 18.22
CA HIS A 37 2.94 13.51 18.70
C HIS A 37 3.58 12.29 18.05
N SER A 38 4.86 12.41 17.66
CA SER A 38 5.64 11.33 17.03
C SER A 38 5.71 10.00 17.81
N SER A 39 5.56 10.02 19.14
CA SER A 39 5.53 8.80 19.96
C SER A 39 4.23 8.01 19.83
N ASN A 40 3.17 8.64 19.33
CA ASN A 40 1.82 8.07 19.25
C ASN A 40 1.45 7.65 17.82
N PHE A 41 2.43 7.63 16.91
CA PHE A 41 2.21 7.25 15.53
C PHE A 41 1.71 5.82 15.42
N VAL A 42 0.71 5.63 14.56
CA VAL A 42 0.24 4.32 14.14
C VAL A 42 0.59 4.11 12.65
N GLY A 43 0.15 2.99 12.07
CA GLY A 43 0.54 2.61 10.71
C GLY A 43 0.30 3.69 9.65
N LYS A 44 -0.76 4.51 9.79
CA LYS A 44 -1.05 5.60 8.85
C LYS A 44 -0.01 6.72 8.93
N GLU A 45 0.40 7.16 10.13
CA GLU A 45 1.45 8.17 10.27
C GLU A 45 2.81 7.64 9.83
N PHE A 46 3.14 6.38 10.10
CA PHE A 46 4.39 5.80 9.60
C PHE A 46 4.45 5.75 8.08
N LYS A 47 3.33 5.49 7.39
CA LYS A 47 3.24 5.59 5.92
C LYS A 47 3.47 7.04 5.43
N ILE A 48 3.03 8.04 6.19
CA ILE A 48 3.31 9.45 5.89
C ILE A 48 4.80 9.74 6.09
N VAL A 49 5.38 9.38 7.24
CA VAL A 49 6.80 9.57 7.54
C VAL A 49 7.69 8.96 6.46
N LEU A 50 7.39 7.74 6.03
CA LEU A 50 8.13 7.07 4.96
C LEU A 50 8.14 7.85 3.64
N GLN A 51 7.07 8.58 3.33
CA GLN A 51 6.94 9.39 2.11
C GLN A 51 7.50 10.81 2.28
N SER A 52 7.51 11.37 3.49
CA SER A 52 7.84 12.78 3.73
C SER A 52 9.19 13.01 4.41
N ALA A 53 9.71 12.04 5.17
CA ALA A 53 10.89 12.23 6.02
C ALA A 53 12.13 12.71 5.25
N PRO A 54 12.48 12.17 4.06
CA PRO A 54 13.62 12.67 3.30
C PRO A 54 13.54 14.16 2.93
N PHE A 55 12.34 14.74 2.90
CA PHE A 55 12.13 16.15 2.57
C PHE A 55 11.98 17.01 3.81
N VAL A 56 11.16 16.55 4.76
CA VAL A 56 10.83 17.30 5.97
C VAL A 56 11.97 17.23 6.98
N LEU A 57 12.71 16.12 7.05
CA LEU A 57 13.75 15.91 8.06
C LEU A 57 15.16 15.88 7.46
N PHE A 58 15.32 16.33 6.22
CA PHE A 58 16.58 16.27 5.48
C PHE A 58 17.78 16.82 6.28
N ASN A 59 17.59 17.98 6.92
CA ASN A 59 18.61 18.67 7.70
C ASN A 59 18.99 17.94 9.00
N TYR A 60 18.15 17.00 9.44
CA TYR A 60 18.39 16.17 10.63
C TYR A 60 19.07 14.85 10.32
N PHE A 61 19.25 14.51 9.04
CA PHE A 61 19.93 13.29 8.64
C PHE A 61 21.38 13.57 8.28
N ASP A 62 22.28 12.74 8.79
CA ASP A 62 23.63 12.62 8.25
C ASP A 62 23.62 11.89 6.89
N GLU A 63 24.77 11.82 6.23
CA GLU A 63 24.87 11.18 4.91
C GLU A 63 24.47 9.69 4.95
N LYS A 64 24.83 8.96 6.00
CA LYS A 64 24.55 7.53 6.13
C LYS A 64 23.04 7.31 6.33
N GLU A 65 22.41 8.13 7.15
CA GLU A 65 20.97 8.13 7.40
C GLU A 65 20.19 8.47 6.14
N ARG A 66 20.66 9.44 5.34
CA ARG A 66 20.04 9.77 4.04
C ARG A 66 20.09 8.59 3.08
N LEU A 67 21.23 7.89 2.99
CA LEU A 67 21.36 6.71 2.15
C LEU A 67 20.47 5.55 2.64
N ALA A 68 20.42 5.32 3.95
CA ALA A 68 19.55 4.30 4.55
C ALA A 68 18.07 4.61 4.31
N TRP A 69 17.65 5.87 4.47
CA TRP A 69 16.28 6.29 4.18
C TRP A 69 15.96 6.15 2.70
N GLY A 70 16.85 6.59 1.81
CA GLY A 70 16.68 6.44 0.37
C GLY A 70 16.48 4.98 -0.04
N ALA A 71 17.28 4.07 0.51
CA ALA A 71 17.13 2.64 0.26
C ALA A 71 15.79 2.08 0.79
N LEU A 72 15.34 2.54 1.96
CA LEU A 72 14.03 2.13 2.50
C LEU A 72 12.86 2.68 1.67
N CYS A 73 12.95 3.92 1.19
CA CYS A 73 11.96 4.51 0.29
C CYS A 73 11.88 3.78 -1.06
N GLN A 74 12.98 3.19 -1.54
CA GLN A 74 13.01 2.35 -2.75
C GLN A 74 12.47 0.94 -2.49
N LEU A 75 12.76 0.36 -1.33
CA LEU A 75 12.27 -0.96 -0.94
C LEU A 75 10.76 -0.97 -0.69
N ALA A 76 10.23 0.07 -0.05
CA ALA A 76 8.85 0.08 0.41
C ALA A 76 7.79 -0.15 -0.70
N PRO A 77 7.86 0.48 -1.88
CA PRO A 77 6.93 0.20 -2.98
C PRO A 77 6.85 -1.28 -3.35
N LEU A 78 7.98 -1.99 -3.37
CA LEU A 78 8.02 -3.42 -3.66
C LEU A 78 7.29 -4.23 -2.59
N VAL A 79 7.50 -3.89 -1.30
CA VAL A 79 6.84 -4.55 -0.17
C VAL A 79 5.32 -4.31 -0.16
N PHE A 80 4.87 -3.12 -0.56
CA PHE A 80 3.45 -2.76 -0.58
C PHE A 80 2.73 -3.09 -1.89
N GLN A 81 3.39 -3.76 -2.83
CA GLN A 81 2.79 -4.14 -4.10
C GLN A 81 1.69 -5.20 -3.89
N THR A 82 0.56 -5.03 -4.58
CA THR A 82 -0.61 -5.91 -4.46
C THR A 82 -0.74 -6.90 -5.62
N LYS A 83 0.03 -6.72 -6.68
CA LYS A 83 0.05 -7.57 -7.89
C LYS A 83 1.48 -7.74 -8.37
N ILE A 84 1.91 -8.98 -8.53
CA ILE A 84 3.23 -9.35 -9.09
C ILE A 84 2.94 -9.99 -10.45
N GLU A 85 3.49 -9.42 -11.53
CA GLU A 85 3.31 -9.94 -12.90
C GLU A 85 4.28 -11.10 -13.19
N ASP A 86 5.55 -10.92 -12.81
CA ASP A 86 6.61 -11.90 -12.96
C ASP A 86 7.30 -12.11 -11.60
N MET A 87 7.23 -13.33 -11.08
CA MET A 87 7.70 -13.65 -9.73
C MET A 87 9.22 -13.60 -9.65
N ASP A 88 9.93 -14.18 -10.63
CA ASP A 88 11.39 -14.31 -10.58
C ASP A 88 12.08 -12.94 -10.64
N SER A 89 11.67 -12.07 -11.58
CA SER A 89 12.21 -10.71 -11.69
C SER A 89 11.88 -9.89 -10.45
N TYR A 90 10.65 -10.00 -9.93
CA TYR A 90 10.23 -9.31 -8.71
C TYR A 90 11.05 -9.75 -7.49
N LEU A 91 11.27 -11.05 -7.30
CA LEU A 91 12.06 -11.57 -6.18
C LEU A 91 13.53 -11.15 -6.28
N ALA A 92 14.10 -11.12 -7.48
CA ALA A 92 15.45 -10.62 -7.71
C ALA A 92 15.56 -9.13 -7.32
N GLU A 93 14.63 -8.28 -7.79
CA GLU A 93 14.58 -6.85 -7.46
C GLU A 93 14.37 -6.64 -5.94
N LEU A 94 13.43 -7.37 -5.33
CA LEU A 94 13.15 -7.31 -3.91
C LEU A 94 14.38 -7.70 -3.07
N ARG A 95 15.06 -8.82 -3.40
CA ARG A 95 16.27 -9.26 -2.70
C ARG A 95 17.38 -8.21 -2.79
N PHE A 96 17.58 -7.61 -3.97
CA PHE A 96 18.54 -6.54 -4.16
C PHE A 96 18.22 -5.32 -3.26
N HIS A 97 16.97 -4.86 -3.25
CA HIS A 97 16.58 -3.71 -2.44
C HIS A 97 16.62 -3.98 -0.92
N ILE A 98 16.32 -5.21 -0.49
CA ILE A 98 16.51 -5.64 0.90
C ILE A 98 17.99 -5.57 1.26
N GLN A 99 18.88 -6.18 0.46
CA GLN A 99 20.31 -6.17 0.73
C GLN A 99 20.89 -4.75 0.74
N LYS A 100 20.46 -3.90 -0.21
CA LYS A 100 20.83 -2.48 -0.26
C LYS A 100 20.42 -1.75 1.01
N PHE A 101 19.18 -1.93 1.47
CA PHE A 101 18.72 -1.35 2.73
C PHE A 101 19.51 -1.87 3.93
N MET A 102 19.72 -3.18 4.02
CA MET A 102 20.50 -3.81 5.10
C MET A 102 21.94 -3.27 5.15
N PHE A 103 22.58 -3.08 4.00
CA PHE A 103 23.92 -2.50 3.90
C PHE A 103 23.98 -1.09 4.47
N TYR A 104 23.05 -0.20 4.08
CA TYR A 104 23.08 1.19 4.56
C TYR A 104 22.63 1.32 6.03
N ILE A 105 21.63 0.54 6.46
CA ILE A 105 21.13 0.66 7.83
C ILE A 105 22.12 0.13 8.87
N ILE A 106 22.88 -0.93 8.58
CA ILE A 106 23.93 -1.43 9.50
C ILE A 106 25.06 -0.40 9.64
N ARG A 107 25.32 0.41 8.60
CA ARG A 107 26.30 1.49 8.65
C ARG A 107 25.88 2.68 9.53
N THR A 108 24.58 2.84 9.82
CA THR A 108 24.12 3.82 10.82
C THR A 108 24.37 3.30 12.23
N THR A 109 24.00 2.05 12.50
CA THR A 109 24.37 1.35 13.74
C THR A 109 24.26 -0.16 13.60
N ALA A 110 25.24 -0.89 14.13
CA ALA A 110 25.22 -2.36 14.13
C ALA A 110 24.15 -2.93 15.08
N GLN A 111 23.55 -2.13 15.96
CA GLN A 111 22.54 -2.61 16.93
C GLN A 111 21.25 -3.15 16.28
N TRP A 112 21.01 -2.83 15.01
CA TRP A 112 19.84 -3.33 14.28
C TRP A 112 19.80 -4.85 14.13
N VAL A 113 20.95 -5.54 14.21
CA VAL A 113 21.01 -7.02 14.16
C VAL A 113 20.22 -7.68 15.29
N ASN A 114 20.06 -6.99 16.43
CA ASN A 114 19.29 -7.48 17.58
C ASN A 114 17.78 -7.26 17.43
N LYS A 115 17.33 -6.64 16.34
CA LYS A 115 15.91 -6.35 16.11
C LYS A 115 15.30 -7.41 15.18
N PRO A 116 14.31 -8.18 15.64
CA PRO A 116 13.77 -9.31 14.87
C PRO A 116 13.16 -8.90 13.53
N LYS A 117 12.67 -7.66 13.41
CA LYS A 117 12.09 -7.15 12.16
C LYS A 117 13.08 -7.13 10.99
N PHE A 118 14.37 -6.89 11.25
CA PHE A 118 15.39 -6.93 10.19
C PHE A 118 15.69 -8.36 9.75
N HIS A 119 15.67 -9.32 10.69
CA HIS A 119 15.78 -10.74 10.35
C HIS A 119 14.56 -11.20 9.53
N MET A 120 13.35 -10.83 9.94
CA MET A 120 12.13 -11.14 9.19
C MET A 120 12.13 -10.55 7.78
N LEU A 121 12.72 -9.35 7.59
CA LEU A 121 12.79 -8.72 6.27
C LEU A 121 13.58 -9.56 5.26
N VAL A 122 14.62 -10.29 5.70
CA VAL A 122 15.41 -11.15 4.82
C VAL A 122 14.62 -12.37 4.34
N HIS A 123 13.65 -12.84 5.11
CA HIS A 123 12.74 -13.96 4.77
C HIS A 123 11.50 -13.52 3.99
N LEU A 124 11.32 -12.21 3.77
CA LEU A 124 10.18 -11.69 3.04
C LEU A 124 10.08 -12.25 1.60
N PRO A 125 11.18 -12.36 0.81
CA PRO A 125 11.13 -12.96 -0.51
C PRO A 125 10.59 -14.40 -0.49
N ASP A 126 11.08 -15.24 0.42
CA ASP A 126 10.66 -16.65 0.52
C ASP A 126 9.17 -16.76 0.93
N SER A 127 8.71 -15.82 1.76
CA SER A 127 7.30 -15.72 2.13
C SER A 127 6.44 -15.30 0.94
N ILE A 128 6.91 -14.35 0.13
CA ILE A 128 6.17 -13.89 -1.06
C ILE A 128 6.13 -14.95 -2.15
N GLU A 129 7.23 -15.67 -2.37
CA GLU A 129 7.30 -16.79 -3.29
C GLU A 129 6.24 -17.85 -2.94
N ARG A 130 6.07 -18.13 -1.63
CA ARG A 130 5.14 -19.15 -1.15
C ARG A 130 3.68 -18.69 -1.06
N PHE A 131 3.44 -17.44 -0.64
CA PHE A 131 2.10 -16.97 -0.26
C PHE A 131 1.56 -15.85 -1.16
N GLY A 132 2.32 -15.44 -2.17
CA GLY A 132 2.01 -14.30 -3.02
C GLY A 132 2.34 -12.95 -2.35
N PRO A 133 1.84 -11.82 -2.90
CA PRO A 133 2.18 -10.49 -2.44
C PRO A 133 2.02 -10.29 -0.92
N ALA A 134 2.92 -9.54 -0.28
CA ALA A 134 2.95 -9.37 1.18
C ALA A 134 1.63 -8.87 1.80
N SER A 135 0.85 -8.10 1.03
CA SER A 135 -0.49 -7.64 1.41
C SER A 135 -1.49 -8.76 1.71
N LEU A 136 -1.26 -10.00 1.24
CA LEU A 136 -2.14 -11.15 1.47
C LEU A 136 -2.00 -11.73 2.88
N PHE A 137 -0.80 -11.66 3.46
CA PHE A 137 -0.52 -12.19 4.80
C PHE A 137 -0.22 -11.09 5.84
N ALA A 138 -0.46 -9.83 5.49
CA ALA A 138 -0.39 -8.71 6.42
C ALA A 138 -1.49 -8.80 7.50
N THR A 139 -1.15 -8.47 8.75
CA THR A 139 -2.09 -8.54 9.88
C THR A 139 -3.14 -7.42 9.87
N GLU A 140 -2.95 -6.36 9.09
CA GLU A 140 -3.85 -5.19 9.03
C GLU A 140 -5.32 -5.57 8.77
N LYS A 141 -5.56 -6.55 7.88
CA LYS A 141 -6.92 -7.06 7.63
C LYS A 141 -7.50 -7.76 8.86
N PHE A 142 -6.71 -8.60 9.54
CA PHE A 142 -7.12 -9.27 10.77
C PHE A 142 -7.36 -8.28 11.92
N GLU A 143 -6.52 -7.23 12.03
CA GLU A 143 -6.68 -6.18 13.04
C GLU A 143 -7.93 -5.34 12.81
N SER A 144 -8.27 -5.03 11.55
CA SER A 144 -9.52 -4.33 11.22
C SER A 144 -10.76 -5.11 11.67
N TYR A 145 -10.65 -6.44 11.72
CA TYR A 145 -11.71 -7.33 12.19
C TYR A 145 -12.01 -7.19 13.68
N ASN A 146 -11.06 -6.68 14.48
CA ASN A 146 -11.31 -6.37 15.89
C ASN A 146 -12.43 -5.33 16.06
N GLY A 147 -12.62 -4.45 15.08
CA GLY A 147 -13.77 -3.53 15.06
C GLY A 147 -15.10 -4.27 14.94
N VAL A 148 -15.17 -5.26 14.05
CA VAL A 148 -16.35 -6.13 13.86
C VAL A 148 -16.66 -6.92 15.13
N LEU A 149 -15.63 -7.50 15.76
CA LEU A 149 -15.75 -8.20 17.05
C LEU A 149 -16.32 -7.30 18.15
N ARG A 150 -15.77 -6.09 18.29
CA ARG A 150 -16.25 -5.11 19.29
C ARG A 150 -17.70 -4.72 19.01
N ASN A 151 -18.06 -4.48 17.75
CA ASN A 151 -19.43 -4.13 17.38
C ASN A 151 -20.42 -5.25 17.73
N ALA A 152 -20.10 -6.50 17.36
CA ALA A 152 -20.90 -7.67 17.71
C ALA A 152 -21.03 -7.85 19.23
N SER A 153 -19.96 -7.59 19.98
CA SER A 153 -20.00 -7.62 21.45
C SER A 153 -20.91 -6.53 22.04
N ILE A 154 -20.83 -5.29 21.56
CA ILE A 154 -21.61 -4.14 22.06
C ILE A 154 -23.11 -4.37 21.88
N HIS A 155 -23.50 -4.97 20.74
CA HIS A 155 -24.89 -5.24 20.36
C HIS A 155 -25.41 -6.63 20.76
N SER A 156 -24.62 -7.43 21.48
CA SER A 156 -25.08 -8.69 22.07
C SER A 156 -26.00 -8.43 23.28
N ASN A 157 -26.68 -9.47 23.77
CA ASN A 157 -27.40 -9.41 25.06
C ASN A 157 -26.44 -9.28 26.27
N ARG A 158 -25.12 -9.34 26.02
CA ARG A 158 -24.00 -9.21 26.96
C ARG A 158 -23.95 -10.26 28.07
N GLN A 159 -24.77 -11.30 28.02
CA GLN A 159 -24.74 -12.40 29.00
C GLN A 159 -23.57 -13.35 28.74
N SER A 160 -23.24 -13.61 27.47
CA SER A 160 -22.07 -14.38 27.07
C SER A 160 -21.52 -13.92 25.72
N PRO A 161 -20.84 -12.76 25.67
CA PRO A 161 -20.37 -12.17 24.40
C PRO A 161 -19.52 -13.11 23.56
N GLY A 162 -18.65 -13.91 24.21
CA GLY A 162 -17.82 -14.89 23.51
C GLY A 162 -18.64 -15.98 22.80
N LYS A 163 -19.68 -16.50 23.45
CA LYS A 163 -20.59 -17.51 22.88
C LYS A 163 -21.40 -16.91 21.72
N ASP A 164 -21.94 -15.71 21.89
CA ASP A 164 -22.76 -15.04 20.89
C ASP A 164 -21.96 -14.70 19.62
N ILE A 165 -20.72 -14.22 19.80
CA ILE A 165 -19.78 -13.96 18.71
C ILE A 165 -19.43 -15.26 17.99
N ALA A 166 -19.14 -16.34 18.72
CA ALA A 166 -18.82 -17.64 18.13
C ALA A 166 -19.99 -18.20 17.31
N ILE A 167 -21.22 -18.12 17.82
CA ILE A 167 -22.44 -18.54 17.09
C ILE A 167 -22.63 -17.69 15.84
N THR A 168 -22.43 -16.37 15.94
CA THR A 168 -22.54 -15.45 14.79
C THR A 168 -21.57 -15.83 13.67
N PHE A 169 -20.31 -16.12 14.00
CA PHE A 169 -19.34 -16.56 12.99
C PHE A 169 -19.62 -17.95 12.45
N ALA A 170 -20.06 -18.89 13.30
CA ALA A 170 -20.46 -20.22 12.85
C ALA A 170 -21.61 -20.12 11.83
N ASN A 171 -22.61 -19.28 12.11
CA ASN A 171 -23.72 -19.03 11.20
C ASN A 171 -23.25 -18.39 9.89
N TYR A 172 -22.41 -17.36 9.95
CA TYR A 172 -21.88 -16.69 8.75
C TYR A 172 -21.07 -17.65 7.86
N LYS A 173 -20.17 -18.44 8.46
CA LYS A 173 -19.39 -19.45 7.73
C LYS A 173 -20.27 -20.55 7.15
N THR A 174 -21.28 -21.00 7.90
CA THR A 174 -22.23 -22.02 7.42
C THR A 174 -23.05 -21.50 6.25
N ILE A 175 -23.60 -20.30 6.34
CA ILE A 175 -24.37 -19.67 5.25
C ILE A 175 -23.49 -19.53 4.01
N ARG A 176 -22.25 -19.02 4.16
CA ARG A 176 -21.30 -18.90 3.05
C ARG A 176 -20.98 -20.25 2.43
N HIS A 177 -20.70 -21.26 3.24
CA HIS A 177 -20.40 -22.62 2.77
C HIS A 177 -21.57 -23.19 1.97
N LEU A 178 -22.80 -23.09 2.47
CA LEU A 178 -24.00 -23.59 1.79
C LEU A 178 -24.29 -22.82 0.49
N ALA A 179 -24.25 -21.48 0.53
CA ALA A 179 -24.53 -20.63 -0.62
C ALA A 179 -23.47 -20.74 -1.73
N CYS A 180 -22.22 -21.08 -1.39
CA CYS A 180 -21.17 -21.34 -2.37
C CYS A 180 -21.17 -22.80 -2.90
N GLY A 181 -22.15 -23.64 -2.55
CA GLY A 181 -22.23 -25.03 -2.99
C GLY A 181 -21.24 -25.97 -2.28
N GLY A 182 -20.78 -25.60 -1.08
CA GLY A 182 -19.85 -26.37 -0.28
C GLY A 182 -20.42 -27.73 0.15
N LEU A 183 -19.53 -28.73 0.19
CA LEU A 183 -19.85 -30.11 0.56
C LEU A 183 -19.82 -30.32 2.08
N PHE A 184 -20.74 -31.10 2.61
CA PHE A 184 -20.76 -31.53 4.01
C PHE A 184 -21.18 -33.00 4.12
N LYS A 185 -20.77 -33.67 5.21
CA LYS A 185 -21.06 -35.10 5.41
C LYS A 185 -22.55 -35.34 5.60
N HIS A 186 -23.07 -36.39 4.99
CA HIS A 186 -24.46 -36.79 5.16
C HIS A 186 -24.70 -37.27 6.61
N PRO A 187 -25.72 -36.75 7.33
CA PRO A 187 -25.93 -37.06 8.75
C PRO A 187 -26.09 -38.55 9.07
N LYS A 188 -26.65 -39.31 8.12
CA LYS A 188 -26.88 -40.76 8.25
C LYS A 188 -25.86 -41.62 7.49
N HIS A 189 -25.03 -41.02 6.64
CA HIS A 189 -24.10 -41.75 5.75
C HIS A 189 -22.75 -41.03 5.74
N PRO A 190 -21.89 -41.23 6.75
CA PRO A 190 -20.70 -40.40 6.99
C PRO A 190 -19.63 -40.48 5.89
N ASN A 191 -19.70 -41.47 5.00
CA ASN A 191 -18.83 -41.63 3.83
C ASN A 191 -19.37 -40.91 2.58
N VAL A 192 -20.54 -40.29 2.66
CA VAL A 192 -21.19 -39.57 1.56
C VAL A 192 -21.16 -38.07 1.87
N TYR A 193 -20.73 -37.29 0.89
CA TYR A 193 -20.79 -35.83 0.94
C TYR A 193 -21.96 -35.33 0.11
N ILE A 194 -22.71 -34.38 0.66
CA ILE A 194 -23.83 -33.73 0.00
C ILE A 194 -23.64 -32.22 0.01
N ALA A 195 -24.32 -31.53 -0.90
CA ALA A 195 -24.41 -30.08 -0.92
C ALA A 195 -25.83 -29.64 -0.57
N ALA A 196 -26.01 -28.34 -0.35
CA ALA A 196 -27.34 -27.73 -0.39
C ALA A 196 -27.96 -27.90 -1.80
N GLY A 197 -29.29 -27.79 -1.91
CA GLY A 197 -29.97 -27.83 -3.20
C GLY A 197 -29.45 -26.76 -4.16
N SER A 198 -29.54 -27.01 -5.47
CA SER A 198 -29.01 -26.12 -6.52
C SER A 198 -29.51 -24.68 -6.41
N GLU A 199 -30.76 -24.49 -5.98
CA GLU A 199 -31.35 -23.16 -5.79
C GLU A 199 -30.66 -22.35 -4.67
N VAL A 200 -30.09 -23.01 -3.66
CA VAL A 200 -29.30 -22.34 -2.61
C VAL A 200 -27.98 -21.82 -3.17
N ALA A 201 -27.35 -22.57 -4.08
CA ALA A 201 -26.14 -22.11 -4.75
C ALA A 201 -26.44 -20.96 -5.75
N ARG A 202 -27.58 -21.02 -6.43
CA ARG A 202 -28.06 -19.95 -7.33
C ARG A 202 -28.23 -18.61 -6.63
N LEU A 203 -28.64 -18.62 -5.36
CA LEU A 203 -28.73 -17.41 -4.54
C LEU A 203 -27.39 -16.63 -4.49
N PHE A 204 -26.25 -17.32 -4.50
CA PHE A 204 -24.94 -16.67 -4.62
C PHE A 204 -24.59 -16.32 -6.08
N VAL A 205 -24.78 -17.24 -7.02
CA VAL A 205 -24.39 -17.05 -8.43
C VAL A 205 -25.15 -15.89 -9.08
N ASP A 206 -26.45 -15.80 -8.84
CA ASP A 206 -27.35 -14.90 -9.57
C ASP A 206 -27.49 -13.53 -8.87
N ASN A 207 -26.97 -13.36 -7.66
CA ASN A 207 -27.18 -12.16 -6.86
C ASN A 207 -25.87 -11.43 -6.49
N PRO A 208 -25.47 -10.40 -7.26
CA PRO A 208 -24.27 -9.62 -6.98
C PRO A 208 -24.24 -8.92 -5.62
N LEU A 209 -25.40 -8.62 -5.01
CA LEU A 209 -25.44 -8.03 -3.67
C LEU A 209 -25.02 -9.04 -2.60
N ILE A 210 -25.41 -10.30 -2.77
CA ILE A 210 -25.04 -11.40 -1.87
C ILE A 210 -23.57 -11.75 -2.05
N GLN A 211 -23.08 -11.74 -3.29
CA GLN A 211 -21.64 -11.85 -3.55
C GLN A 211 -20.85 -10.77 -2.79
N LYS A 212 -21.27 -9.51 -2.92
CA LYS A 212 -20.63 -8.38 -2.25
C LYS A 212 -20.70 -8.47 -0.72
N SER A 213 -21.81 -8.94 -0.15
CA SER A 213 -21.92 -9.13 1.31
C SER A 213 -21.05 -10.28 1.84
N MET A 214 -20.59 -11.17 0.95
CA MET A 214 -19.62 -12.22 1.22
C MET A 214 -18.18 -11.85 0.77
N ASP A 215 -17.91 -10.56 0.54
CA ASP A 215 -16.62 -10.03 0.07
C ASP A 215 -16.17 -10.59 -1.29
N TYR A 216 -17.10 -11.12 -2.09
CA TYR A 216 -16.83 -11.57 -3.45
C TYR A 216 -17.24 -10.49 -4.46
N ASN A 217 -16.32 -10.13 -5.35
CA ASN A 217 -16.61 -9.18 -6.42
C ASN A 217 -15.93 -9.60 -7.72
N HIS A 218 -16.69 -10.34 -8.54
CA HIS A 218 -16.26 -10.84 -9.84
C HIS A 218 -15.91 -9.73 -10.84
N SER A 219 -16.33 -8.48 -10.60
CA SER A 219 -16.07 -7.36 -11.51
C SER A 219 -14.71 -6.68 -11.27
N VAL A 220 -14.04 -6.96 -10.15
CA VAL A 220 -12.74 -6.33 -9.82
C VAL A 220 -11.64 -6.74 -10.79
N PRO A 221 -11.47 -8.03 -11.16
CA PRO A 221 -10.50 -8.43 -12.17
C PRO A 221 -10.86 -7.92 -13.58
N SER A 222 -12.16 -7.79 -13.87
CA SER A 222 -12.70 -7.49 -15.20
C SER A 222 -12.83 -6.01 -15.52
N ARG A 223 -12.56 -5.10 -14.58
CA ARG A 223 -12.47 -3.66 -14.85
C ARG A 223 -11.16 -3.38 -15.61
N GLY A 224 -11.16 -3.70 -16.89
CA GLY A 224 -10.10 -3.47 -17.88
C GLY A 224 -9.87 -2.00 -18.20
N GLY A 225 -9.74 -1.14 -17.19
CA GLY A 225 -9.11 0.16 -17.37
C GLY A 225 -7.60 -0.04 -17.34
N SER A 226 -6.91 0.19 -18.45
CA SER A 226 -5.44 0.23 -18.52
C SER A 226 -4.93 1.47 -17.77
N PHE A 227 -5.07 1.48 -16.44
CA PHE A 227 -4.44 2.50 -15.61
C PHE A 227 -2.98 2.14 -15.35
N PRO A 228 -2.08 3.12 -15.19
CA PRO A 228 -2.31 4.55 -15.39
C PRO A 228 -2.29 4.95 -16.87
N TYR A 229 -3.03 5.99 -17.26
CA TYR A 229 -2.98 6.57 -18.61
C TYR A 229 -3.01 8.11 -18.59
N PRO A 230 -2.36 8.79 -19.55
CA PRO A 230 -2.43 10.23 -19.69
C PRO A 230 -3.83 10.64 -20.15
N LEU A 231 -4.35 11.76 -19.64
CA LEU A 231 -5.61 12.30 -20.13
C LEU A 231 -5.44 12.86 -21.54
N ASN A 232 -6.26 12.40 -22.47
CA ASN A 232 -6.28 12.84 -23.86
C ASN A 232 -6.92 14.23 -23.99
N ALA A 233 -6.17 15.26 -23.60
CA ALA A 233 -6.53 16.66 -23.81
C ALA A 233 -5.26 17.45 -24.15
N GLN A 234 -5.36 18.39 -25.09
CA GLN A 234 -4.26 19.30 -25.38
C GLN A 234 -4.12 20.31 -24.24
N LEU A 235 -2.89 20.54 -23.79
CA LEU A 235 -2.60 21.56 -22.80
C LEU A 235 -2.72 22.95 -23.46
N PRO A 236 -3.56 23.87 -22.95
CA PRO A 236 -3.64 25.22 -23.45
C PRO A 236 -2.26 25.90 -23.45
N PRO A 237 -1.93 26.76 -24.43
CA PRO A 237 -0.62 27.43 -24.49
C PRO A 237 -0.29 28.22 -23.22
N GLU A 238 -1.30 28.81 -22.58
CA GLU A 238 -1.19 29.61 -21.35
C GLU A 238 -0.82 28.76 -20.11
N GLU A 239 -1.13 27.46 -20.14
CA GLU A 239 -0.82 26.55 -19.04
C GLU A 239 0.56 25.89 -19.18
N LYS A 240 1.18 25.99 -20.37
CA LYS A 240 2.53 25.46 -20.59
C LYS A 240 3.53 26.29 -19.80
N THR A 241 4.31 25.63 -18.95
CA THR A 241 5.35 26.32 -18.17
C THR A 241 6.75 25.84 -18.57
N GLN A 242 7.78 26.56 -18.15
CA GLN A 242 9.15 26.13 -18.39
C GLN A 242 9.49 24.92 -17.52
N ILE A 243 10.21 23.95 -18.08
CA ILE A 243 10.71 22.80 -17.32
C ILE A 243 11.79 23.31 -16.34
N PRO A 244 11.84 22.83 -15.08
CA PRO A 244 12.78 23.35 -14.10
C PRO A 244 14.21 22.96 -14.50
N PRO A 245 15.20 23.89 -14.47
CA PRO A 245 16.56 23.60 -14.92
C PRO A 245 17.23 22.44 -14.18
N LEU A 246 16.99 22.33 -12.87
CA LEU A 246 17.51 21.23 -12.04
C LEU A 246 16.99 19.86 -12.51
N LEU A 247 15.76 19.80 -13.00
CA LEU A 247 15.18 18.56 -13.51
C LEU A 247 15.84 18.14 -14.83
N GLN A 248 16.15 19.11 -15.70
CA GLN A 248 16.89 18.85 -16.94
C GLN A 248 18.32 18.38 -16.65
N LEU A 249 18.98 18.96 -15.65
CA LEU A 249 20.32 18.57 -15.24
C LEU A 249 20.36 17.14 -14.67
N HIS A 250 19.35 16.74 -13.91
CA HIS A 250 19.25 15.41 -13.34
C HIS A 250 18.81 14.32 -14.33
N LEU A 251 18.20 14.69 -15.46
CA LEU A 251 17.71 13.75 -16.47
C LEU A 251 18.28 14.08 -17.86
N PRO A 252 19.61 14.04 -18.03
CA PRO A 252 20.23 14.38 -19.30
C PRO A 252 19.79 13.40 -20.40
N GLY A 253 19.44 13.93 -21.57
CA GLY A 253 19.05 13.14 -22.74
C GLY A 253 17.61 12.60 -22.73
N GLN A 254 16.81 12.87 -21.69
CA GLN A 254 15.42 12.44 -21.65
C GLN A 254 14.48 13.49 -22.24
N LYS A 255 13.47 13.02 -23.01
CA LYS A 255 12.41 13.90 -23.52
C LYS A 255 11.36 14.12 -22.42
N LEU A 256 11.20 15.38 -22.04
CA LEU A 256 10.24 15.82 -21.04
C LEU A 256 9.01 16.39 -21.74
N PHE A 257 7.82 15.88 -21.43
CA PHE A 257 6.56 16.31 -22.06
C PHE A 257 5.57 16.87 -21.05
N GLN A 258 4.70 17.78 -21.47
CA GLN A 258 3.63 18.30 -20.62
C GLN A 258 2.27 17.73 -21.02
N VAL A 259 1.51 17.25 -20.03
CA VAL A 259 0.17 16.67 -20.20
C VAL A 259 -0.80 17.30 -19.20
N VAL A 260 -2.10 17.26 -19.49
CA VAL A 260 -3.18 17.89 -18.69
C VAL A 260 -3.43 17.14 -17.36
N GLY A 261 -3.22 15.83 -17.37
CA GLY A 261 -3.52 14.99 -16.24
C GLY A 261 -3.10 13.54 -16.49
N PHE A 262 -3.02 12.76 -15.41
CA PHE A 262 -2.83 11.32 -15.47
C PHE A 262 -3.92 10.64 -14.66
N GLN A 263 -4.67 9.73 -15.26
CA GLN A 263 -5.62 8.91 -14.52
C GLN A 263 -4.88 7.73 -13.89
N LEU A 264 -4.81 7.68 -12.56
CA LEU A 264 -4.10 6.62 -11.82
C LEU A 264 -4.97 5.40 -11.56
N ASN A 265 -6.27 5.61 -11.30
CA ASN A 265 -7.27 4.57 -11.10
C ASN A 265 -8.66 5.16 -11.30
N ALA A 266 -9.73 4.37 -11.10
CA ALA A 266 -11.11 4.82 -11.28
C ALA A 266 -11.53 6.04 -10.45
N HIS A 267 -10.83 6.35 -9.34
CA HIS A 267 -11.21 7.41 -8.41
C HIS A 267 -10.20 8.56 -8.34
N ARG A 268 -9.00 8.39 -8.93
CA ARG A 268 -7.89 9.32 -8.73
C ARG A 268 -7.24 9.73 -10.03
N ALA A 269 -7.22 11.05 -10.25
CA ALA A 269 -6.47 11.71 -11.31
C ALA A 269 -5.38 12.60 -10.70
N LEU A 270 -4.18 12.54 -11.26
CA LEU A 270 -3.14 13.55 -11.08
C LEU A 270 -3.42 14.73 -12.00
N ARG A 271 -3.16 15.93 -11.50
CA ARG A 271 -3.40 17.21 -12.17
C ARG A 271 -2.14 18.08 -12.02
N LYS A 272 -2.24 19.31 -12.50
CA LYS A 272 -1.31 20.44 -12.32
C LYS A 272 -0.46 20.36 -11.06
N GLY A 273 0.86 20.49 -11.24
CA GLY A 273 1.84 20.60 -10.15
C GLY A 273 2.38 19.27 -9.63
N VAL A 274 2.38 18.22 -10.46
CA VAL A 274 2.89 16.88 -10.12
C VAL A 274 3.90 16.42 -11.18
N PHE A 275 4.99 15.81 -10.75
CA PHE A 275 5.96 15.21 -11.67
C PHE A 275 5.75 13.70 -11.67
N VAL A 276 5.58 13.10 -12.86
CA VAL A 276 5.42 11.66 -13.01
C VAL A 276 6.55 11.11 -13.86
N LEU A 277 7.26 10.14 -13.28
CA LEU A 277 8.24 9.34 -13.99
C LEU A 277 7.54 8.09 -14.52
N VAL A 278 7.47 7.92 -15.85
CA VAL A 278 6.92 6.70 -16.46
C VAL A 278 8.08 5.87 -17.01
N GLY A 279 8.29 4.69 -16.41
CA GLY A 279 9.20 3.68 -16.94
C GLY A 279 8.50 2.83 -17.99
N ILE A 280 9.11 2.68 -19.16
CA ILE A 280 8.65 1.73 -20.18
C ILE A 280 9.29 0.36 -19.85
N GLY A 281 8.61 -0.47 -19.05
CA GLY A 281 8.85 -1.92 -18.94
C GLY A 281 10.16 -2.42 -18.30
N LEU A 282 9.98 -3.27 -17.27
CA LEU A 282 10.95 -4.04 -16.47
C LEU A 282 11.95 -3.23 -15.61
N ASN A 283 11.70 -3.28 -14.30
CA ASN A 283 12.49 -2.76 -13.18
C ASN A 283 12.35 -1.26 -12.92
N ILE A 284 11.60 -0.92 -11.87
CA ILE A 284 11.29 0.45 -11.46
C ILE A 284 12.52 1.13 -10.83
N PHE A 285 13.64 0.43 -10.65
CA PHE A 285 14.83 1.00 -10.01
C PHE A 285 16.17 0.83 -10.74
N TYR A 286 16.18 0.45 -12.02
CA TYR A 286 17.39 0.48 -12.85
C TYR A 286 17.23 1.46 -14.03
N TYR A 287 17.96 2.58 -14.00
CA TYR A 287 18.39 3.21 -15.26
C TYR A 287 19.51 2.32 -15.81
N PRO A 288 19.47 1.81 -17.06
CA PRO A 288 19.09 2.56 -18.26
C PRO A 288 18.15 1.81 -19.23
N ASN A 289 17.19 2.53 -19.82
CA ASN A 289 16.78 2.51 -21.24
C ASN A 289 15.31 2.93 -21.35
N TYR A 290 15.11 4.09 -21.99
CA TYR A 290 13.81 4.71 -22.33
C TYR A 290 12.83 4.94 -21.16
N MET A 291 13.13 5.90 -20.29
CA MET A 291 12.09 6.53 -19.47
C MET A 291 11.46 7.70 -20.24
N GLN A 292 10.13 7.77 -20.22
CA GLN A 292 9.37 8.90 -20.74
C GLN A 292 8.85 9.67 -19.54
N VAL A 293 9.49 10.78 -19.20
CA VAL A 293 9.08 11.59 -18.05
C VAL A 293 8.00 12.55 -18.53
N SER A 294 6.79 12.38 -18.00
CA SER A 294 5.68 13.28 -18.29
C SER A 294 5.56 14.27 -17.13
N VAL A 295 5.95 15.50 -17.39
CA VAL A 295 5.87 16.64 -16.48
C VAL A 295 4.44 17.18 -16.49
N LEU A 296 3.65 16.98 -15.43
CA LEU A 296 2.32 17.62 -15.35
C LEU A 296 2.46 19.02 -14.77
N TYR A 297 2.11 20.02 -15.59
CA TYR A 297 1.82 21.37 -15.11
C TYR A 297 0.36 21.68 -15.25
#